data_AF-A0A965QGD4-F1
#
_entry.id   AF-A0A965QGD4-F1
#
_cell.length_a   1.000
_cell.length_b   1.000
_cell.length_c   1.000
_cell.angle_alpha   90.00
_cell.angle_beta   90.00
_cell.angle_gamma   90.00
#
_symmetry.space_group_name_H-M   'P 1'
#
loop_
_entity.id
_entity.type
_entity.pdbx_description
1 polymer ?
#
loop_
_entity_poly.entity_id
_entity_poly.type
_entity_poly.pdbx_seq_one_letter_code
_entity_poly.pdbx_strand_id
1 'polypeptide(L)'
;DVIISIININLQKGDLTNSEKFLTKALAIDPKNKQLYYVLGTSYIDLKENEKAEDALIKAIEIDPNYTEAQYQLGAHLFNWANDLKTSADQLDLNDPKAPLLVQKSEETLNRALVVLEKYILINPTEKAVLEILWKSYYKLGNDVKSAEYKKRAQEIK
;
A
#
# COMPACT_ATOMS: atom_id res chain seq x y z
N ASP A 1 -21.20 5.33 -9.34
CA ASP A 1 -21.06 4.71 -10.67
C ASP A 1 -21.52 3.26 -10.68
N VAL A 2 -22.35 2.88 -11.66
CA VAL A 2 -22.91 1.53 -11.78
C VAL A 2 -21.82 0.49 -12.05
N ILE A 3 -20.82 0.84 -12.85
CA ILE A 3 -19.72 -0.05 -13.22
C ILE A 3 -18.87 -0.42 -11.99
N ILE A 4 -18.49 0.55 -11.16
CA ILE A 4 -17.76 0.29 -9.91
C ILE A 4 -18.59 -0.60 -8.96
N SER A 5 -19.90 -0.37 -8.90
CA SER A 5 -20.79 -1.20 -8.06
C SER A 5 -20.82 -2.65 -8.54
N ILE A 6 -20.88 -2.88 -9.86
CA ILE A 6 -20.81 -4.22 -10.45
C ILE A 6 -19.45 -4.88 -10.17
N ILE A 7 -18.36 -4.13 -10.31
CA ILE A 7 -17.00 -4.61 -10.01
C ILE A 7 -16.93 -5.07 -8.54
N ASN A 8 -17.33 -4.21 -7.60
CA ASN A 8 -17.33 -4.53 -6.17
C ASN A 8 -18.20 -5.75 -5.81
N ILE A 9 -19.37 -5.90 -6.45
CA ILE A 9 -20.23 -7.08 -6.25
C ILE A 9 -19.55 -8.36 -6.74
N ASN A 10 -18.85 -8.32 -7.88
CA ASN A 10 -18.12 -9.49 -8.38
C ASN A 10 -16.93 -9.84 -7.48
N LEU A 11 -16.20 -8.84 -6.97
CA LEU A 11 -15.13 -9.04 -5.99
C LEU A 11 -15.66 -9.70 -4.71
N GLN A 12 -16.79 -9.22 -4.17
CA GLN A 12 -17.43 -9.85 -2.99
C GLN A 12 -17.87 -11.30 -3.23
N LYS A 13 -18.17 -11.66 -4.48
CA LYS A 13 -18.52 -13.03 -4.88
C LYS A 13 -17.30 -13.90 -5.17
N GLY A 14 -16.08 -13.36 -5.12
CA GLY A 14 -14.85 -14.04 -5.52
C GLY A 14 -14.74 -14.27 -7.03
N ASP A 15 -15.53 -13.57 -7.84
CA ASP A 15 -15.51 -13.68 -9.30
C ASP A 15 -14.51 -12.68 -9.90
N LEU A 16 -13.24 -13.04 -9.73
CA LEU A 16 -12.09 -12.19 -10.05
C LEU A 16 -11.92 -12.01 -11.55
N THR A 17 -12.16 -13.08 -12.32
CA THR A 17 -12.06 -13.04 -13.78
C THR A 17 -13.06 -12.05 -14.37
N ASN A 18 -14.30 -12.03 -13.87
CA ASN A 18 -15.26 -11.03 -14.33
C ASN A 18 -14.92 -9.63 -13.83
N SER A 19 -14.46 -9.49 -12.57
CA SER A 19 -14.01 -8.20 -12.03
C SER A 19 -12.90 -7.57 -12.89
N GLU A 20 -11.83 -8.30 -13.17
CA GLU A 20 -10.73 -7.84 -14.04
C GLU A 20 -11.25 -7.46 -15.43
N LYS A 21 -12.10 -8.29 -16.04
CA LYS A 21 -12.70 -8.00 -17.35
C LYS A 21 -13.54 -6.72 -17.35
N PHE A 22 -14.32 -6.47 -16.31
CA PHE A 22 -15.10 -5.24 -16.16
C PHE A 22 -14.19 -4.03 -15.92
N LEU A 23 -13.14 -4.18 -15.09
CA LEU A 23 -12.14 -3.13 -14.86
C LEU A 23 -11.40 -2.77 -16.14
N THR A 24 -10.94 -3.75 -16.94
CA THR A 24 -10.29 -3.49 -18.23
C THR A 24 -11.21 -2.75 -19.20
N LYS A 25 -12.49 -3.16 -19.30
CA LYS A 25 -13.46 -2.46 -20.15
C LYS A 25 -13.75 -1.04 -19.67
N ALA A 26 -13.87 -0.85 -18.36
CA ALA A 26 -14.12 0.46 -17.77
C ALA A 26 -12.93 1.40 -18.01
N LEU A 27 -11.71 0.91 -17.84
CA LEU A 27 -10.48 1.65 -18.13
C LEU A 27 -10.27 1.93 -19.61
N ALA A 28 -10.80 1.10 -20.52
CA ALA A 28 -10.79 1.40 -21.96
C ALA A 28 -11.72 2.57 -22.32
N ILE A 29 -12.76 2.81 -21.53
CA ILE A 29 -13.70 3.93 -21.71
C ILE A 29 -13.15 5.20 -21.06
N ASP A 30 -12.67 5.09 -19.82
CA ASP A 30 -12.09 6.19 -19.07
C ASP A 30 -10.72 5.80 -18.48
N PRO A 31 -9.63 5.92 -19.27
CA PRO A 31 -8.29 5.53 -18.85
C PRO A 31 -7.69 6.48 -17.81
N LYS A 32 -8.38 7.59 -17.48
CA LYS A 32 -7.96 8.57 -16.47
C LYS A 32 -8.87 8.54 -15.24
N ASN A 33 -9.62 7.46 -15.04
CA ASN A 33 -10.44 7.32 -13.85
C ASN A 33 -9.64 6.81 -12.65
N LYS A 34 -9.21 7.72 -11.77
CA LYS A 34 -8.46 7.37 -10.55
C LYS A 34 -9.18 6.31 -9.69
N GLN A 35 -10.51 6.36 -9.63
CA GLN A 35 -11.31 5.46 -8.79
C GLN A 35 -11.31 4.03 -9.33
N LEU A 36 -11.27 3.84 -10.66
CA LEU A 36 -11.13 2.50 -11.25
C LEU A 36 -9.76 1.88 -10.93
N TYR A 37 -8.69 2.66 -11.01
CA TYR A 37 -7.36 2.21 -10.62
C TYR A 37 -7.25 1.92 -9.12
N TYR A 38 -7.92 2.72 -8.28
CA TYR A 38 -8.01 2.43 -6.85
C TYR A 38 -8.71 1.09 -6.58
N VAL A 39 -9.87 0.86 -7.20
CA VAL A 39 -10.62 -0.40 -7.06
C VAL A 39 -9.78 -1.58 -7.56
N LEU A 40 -9.09 -1.41 -8.70
CA LEU A 40 -8.16 -2.43 -9.21
C LEU A 40 -7.03 -2.72 -8.22
N GLY A 41 -6.44 -1.68 -7.65
CA GLY A 41 -5.39 -1.78 -6.64
C GLY A 41 -5.85 -2.57 -5.41
N THR A 42 -6.94 -2.16 -4.79
CA THR A 42 -7.50 -2.87 -3.62
C THR A 42 -7.92 -4.30 -3.95
N SER A 43 -8.41 -4.55 -5.16
CA SER A 43 -8.71 -5.92 -5.60
C SER A 43 -7.45 -6.77 -5.63
N TYR A 44 -6.35 -6.27 -6.18
CA TYR A 44 -5.08 -7.00 -6.20
C TYR A 44 -4.48 -7.20 -4.81
N ILE A 45 -4.74 -6.31 -3.85
CA ILE A 45 -4.38 -6.51 -2.44
C ILE A 45 -5.10 -7.77 -1.90
N ASP A 46 -6.41 -7.86 -2.10
CA ASP A 46 -7.21 -9.01 -1.64
C ASP A 46 -6.73 -10.33 -2.28
N LEU A 47 -6.16 -10.25 -3.48
CA LEU A 47 -5.56 -11.38 -4.22
C LEU A 47 -4.12 -11.68 -3.87
N LYS A 48 -3.49 -10.87 -3.01
CA LYS A 48 -2.06 -10.94 -2.71
C LYS A 48 -1.15 -10.79 -3.95
N GLU A 49 -1.68 -10.16 -4.99
CA GLU A 49 -0.96 -9.79 -6.21
C GLU A 49 -0.24 -8.45 -5.96
N ASN A 50 0.74 -8.47 -5.06
CA ASN A 50 1.29 -7.27 -4.42
C ASN A 50 1.85 -6.25 -5.41
N GLU A 51 2.57 -6.70 -6.44
CA GLU A 51 3.12 -5.84 -7.50
C GLU A 51 2.01 -5.15 -8.30
N LYS A 52 0.97 -5.90 -8.69
CA LYS A 52 -0.15 -5.35 -9.46
C LYS A 52 -0.96 -4.35 -8.64
N ALA A 53 -1.10 -4.61 -7.34
CA ALA A 53 -1.74 -3.69 -6.39
C ALA A 53 -1.00 -2.36 -6.30
N GLU A 54 0.34 -2.41 -6.15
CA GLU A 54 1.20 -1.24 -6.14
C GLU A 54 1.06 -0.44 -7.44
N ASP A 55 1.19 -1.08 -8.60
CA ASP A 55 1.10 -0.43 -9.91
C ASP A 55 -0.24 0.29 -10.11
N ALA A 56 -1.35 -0.36 -9.76
CA ALA A 56 -2.68 0.21 -9.89
C ALA A 56 -2.90 1.40 -8.94
N LEU A 57 -2.45 1.31 -7.68
CA LEU A 57 -2.56 2.42 -6.74
C LEU A 57 -1.67 3.60 -7.14
N ILE A 58 -0.46 3.34 -7.66
CA ILE A 58 0.40 4.39 -8.23
C ILE A 58 -0.33 5.10 -9.38
N LYS A 59 -0.98 4.38 -10.30
CA LYS A 59 -1.76 5.00 -11.38
C LYS A 59 -2.89 5.89 -10.85
N ALA A 60 -3.59 5.47 -9.80
CA ALA A 60 -4.61 6.30 -9.16
C ALA A 60 -4.04 7.63 -8.62
N ILE A 61 -2.85 7.58 -8.01
CA ILE A 61 -2.14 8.74 -7.46
C ILE A 61 -1.52 9.62 -8.57
N GLU A 62 -1.05 9.03 -9.67
CA GLU A 62 -0.54 9.78 -10.84
C GLU A 62 -1.65 10.60 -11.51
N ILE A 63 -2.86 10.04 -11.58
CA ILE A 63 -4.03 10.72 -12.14
C ILE A 63 -4.52 11.83 -11.22
N ASP A 64 -4.55 11.58 -9.91
CA ASP A 64 -4.87 12.59 -8.91
C ASP A 64 -3.91 12.50 -7.71
N PRO A 65 -2.91 13.39 -7.68
CA PRO A 65 -1.96 13.44 -6.57
C PRO A 65 -2.58 13.73 -5.20
N ASN A 66 -3.82 14.24 -5.15
CA ASN A 66 -4.53 14.52 -3.90
C ASN A 66 -5.47 13.37 -3.48
N TYR A 67 -5.43 12.22 -4.15
CA TYR A 67 -6.28 11.09 -3.82
C TYR A 67 -5.77 10.36 -2.56
N THR A 68 -6.12 10.92 -1.40
CA THR A 68 -5.60 10.52 -0.09
C THR A 68 -5.94 9.08 0.26
N GLU A 69 -7.08 8.56 -0.16
CA GLU A 69 -7.45 7.16 0.03
C GLU A 69 -6.48 6.22 -0.71
N ALA A 70 -6.10 6.54 -1.95
CA ALA A 70 -5.12 5.73 -2.69
C ALA A 70 -3.71 5.81 -2.08
N GLN A 71 -3.30 6.99 -1.59
CA GLN A 71 -2.03 7.14 -0.87
C GLN A 71 -2.00 6.32 0.41
N TYR A 72 -3.07 6.36 1.21
CA TYR A 72 -3.18 5.57 2.43
C TYR A 72 -3.11 4.07 2.11
N GLN A 73 -3.93 3.60 1.16
CA GLN A 73 -3.94 2.19 0.77
C GLN A 73 -2.58 1.73 0.26
N LEU A 74 -1.90 2.54 -0.57
CA LEU A 74 -0.57 2.20 -1.07
C LEU A 74 0.45 2.09 0.07
N GLY A 75 0.49 3.09 0.96
CA GLY A 75 1.41 3.09 2.09
C GLY A 75 1.18 1.92 3.05
N ALA A 76 -0.08 1.63 3.38
CA ALA A 76 -0.47 0.52 4.24
C ALA A 76 -0.16 -0.84 3.60
N HIS A 77 -0.49 -1.00 2.31
CA HIS A 77 -0.19 -2.21 1.54
C HIS A 77 1.31 -2.50 1.49
N LEU A 78 2.12 -1.52 1.10
CA LEU A 78 3.58 -1.67 1.03
C LEU A 78 4.18 -1.99 2.40
N PHE A 79 3.67 -1.38 3.47
CA PHE A 79 4.12 -1.67 4.83
C PHE A 79 3.82 -3.12 5.22
N ASN A 80 2.60 -3.60 4.96
CA ASN A 80 2.21 -4.98 5.24
C ASN A 80 3.00 -5.96 4.39
N TRP A 81 3.14 -5.71 3.09
CA TRP A 81 3.90 -6.55 2.18
C TRP A 81 5.37 -6.65 2.58
N ALA A 82 5.99 -5.55 3.02
CA ALA A 82 7.35 -5.58 3.56
C ALA A 82 7.45 -6.49 4.80
N ASN A 83 6.51 -6.39 5.73
CA ASN A 83 6.49 -7.26 6.91
C ASN A 83 6.28 -8.74 6.55
N ASP A 84 5.43 -9.03 5.57
CA ASP A 84 5.20 -10.39 5.08
C ASP A 84 6.45 -10.97 4.39
N LEU A 85 7.16 -10.16 3.60
CA LEU A 85 8.45 -10.53 2.99
C LEU A 85 9.50 -10.83 4.07
N LYS A 86 9.59 -9.98 5.11
CA LYS A 86 10.49 -10.19 6.23
C LYS A 86 10.16 -11.46 7.00
N THR A 87 8.88 -11.67 7.32
CA THR A 87 8.39 -12.88 7.99
C THR A 87 8.69 -14.13 7.17
N SER A 88 8.47 -14.06 5.85
CA SER A 88 8.80 -15.16 4.94
C SER A 88 10.30 -15.46 4.93
N ALA A 89 11.15 -14.44 4.97
CA ALA A 89 12.60 -14.62 5.04
C ALA A 89 13.03 -15.27 6.37
N ASP A 90 12.45 -14.85 7.49
CA ASP A 90 12.77 -15.35 8.82
C ASP A 90 12.31 -16.81 9.04
N GLN A 91 11.39 -17.31 8.21
CA GLN A 91 10.94 -18.71 8.21
C GLN A 91 11.81 -19.65 7.36
N LEU A 92 12.73 -19.11 6.56
CA LEU A 92 13.64 -19.92 5.75
C LEU A 92 14.82 -20.43 6.59
N ASP A 93 15.44 -21.52 6.11
CA ASP A 93 16.69 -22.00 6.67
C ASP A 93 17.80 -20.94 6.53
N LEU A 94 18.71 -20.88 7.52
CA LEU A 94 19.84 -19.93 7.56
C LEU A 94 20.71 -19.92 6.29
N ASN A 95 20.75 -21.03 5.55
CA ASN A 95 21.55 -21.18 4.33
C ASN A 95 20.71 -21.08 3.04
N ASP A 96 19.40 -20.80 3.12
CA ASP A 96 18.57 -20.65 1.92
C ASP A 96 18.97 -19.36 1.18
N PRO A 97 19.41 -19.44 -0.09
CA PRO A 97 19.84 -18.27 -0.86
C PRO A 97 18.72 -17.24 -1.10
N LYS A 98 17.44 -17.61 -0.89
CA LYS A 98 16.30 -16.69 -1.00
C LYS A 98 16.15 -15.77 0.21
N ALA A 99 16.63 -16.18 1.40
CA ALA A 99 16.50 -15.39 2.62
C ALA A 99 17.06 -13.95 2.46
N PRO A 100 18.31 -13.74 2.01
CA PRO A 100 18.82 -12.38 1.81
C PRO A 100 18.06 -11.58 0.74
N LEU A 101 17.55 -12.24 -0.31
CA LEU A 101 16.77 -11.57 -1.36
C LEU A 101 15.41 -11.07 -0.85
N LEU A 102 14.74 -11.86 0.00
CA LEU A 102 13.48 -11.46 0.62
C LEU A 102 13.69 -10.34 1.64
N VAL A 103 14.78 -10.36 2.41
CA VAL A 103 15.15 -9.25 3.30
C VAL A 103 15.39 -7.98 2.49
N GLN A 104 16.17 -8.06 1.40
CA GLN A 104 16.40 -6.91 0.53
C GLN A 104 15.09 -6.34 -0.03
N LYS A 105 14.24 -7.21 -0.60
CA LYS A 105 12.94 -6.79 -1.15
C LYS A 105 12.04 -6.19 -0.07
N SER A 106 12.07 -6.73 1.15
CA SER A 106 11.37 -6.17 2.32
C SER A 106 11.83 -4.74 2.62
N GLU A 107 13.14 -4.50 2.70
CA GLU A 107 13.71 -3.18 3.01
C GLU A 107 13.37 -2.15 1.93
N GLU A 108 13.51 -2.51 0.66
CA GLU A 108 13.13 -1.65 -0.48
C GLU A 108 11.64 -1.30 -0.47
N THR A 109 10.79 -2.28 -0.14
CA THR A 109 9.34 -2.11 -0.05
C THR A 109 8.96 -1.24 1.15
N LEU A 110 9.60 -1.44 2.31
CA LEU A 110 9.40 -0.61 3.50
C LEU A 110 9.78 0.85 3.22
N ASN A 111 10.93 1.09 2.57
CA ASN A 111 11.35 2.44 2.21
C ASN A 111 10.33 3.15 1.32
N ARG A 112 9.77 2.45 0.32
CA ARG A 112 8.68 2.99 -0.51
C ARG A 112 7.42 3.29 0.31
N ALA A 113 7.05 2.39 1.23
CA ALA A 113 5.92 2.60 2.15
C ALA A 113 6.09 3.89 2.97
N LEU A 114 7.28 4.09 3.56
CA LEU A 114 7.58 5.28 4.37
C LEU A 114 7.46 6.57 3.54
N VAL A 115 8.02 6.60 2.32
CA VAL A 115 7.89 7.78 1.45
C VAL A 115 6.43 8.12 1.15
N VAL A 116 5.59 7.13 0.87
CA VAL A 116 4.17 7.34 0.59
C VAL A 116 3.43 7.82 1.85
N LEU A 117 3.68 7.20 3.00
CA LEU A 117 3.06 7.55 4.28
C LEU A 117 3.49 8.94 4.79
N GLU A 118 4.75 9.34 4.55
CA GLU A 118 5.21 10.70 4.83
C GLU A 118 4.46 11.73 3.97
N LYS A 119 4.22 11.46 2.69
CA LYS A 119 3.38 12.36 1.86
C LYS A 119 1.94 12.40 2.35
N TYR A 120 1.37 11.26 2.71
CA TYR A 120 0.01 11.16 3.23
C TYR A 120 -0.18 11.99 4.50
N ILE A 121 0.79 11.94 5.44
CA ILE A 121 0.69 12.66 6.72
C ILE A 121 0.89 14.17 6.59
N LEU A 122 1.39 14.67 5.45
CA LEU A 122 1.38 16.12 5.16
C LEU A 122 -0.04 16.62 4.93
N ILE A 123 -0.91 15.78 4.37
CA ILE A 123 -2.33 16.10 4.10
C ILE A 123 -3.20 15.74 5.31
N ASN A 124 -2.89 14.64 6.00
CA ASN A 124 -3.66 14.09 7.12
C ASN A 124 -2.81 14.07 8.41
N PRO A 125 -2.46 15.25 8.99
CA PRO A 125 -1.42 15.36 10.01
C PRO A 125 -1.74 14.69 11.35
N THR A 126 -3.01 14.37 11.59
CA THR A 126 -3.53 13.81 12.84
C THR A 126 -3.86 12.31 12.74
N GLU A 127 -3.49 11.65 11.64
CA GLU A 127 -3.72 10.20 11.49
C GLU A 127 -2.73 9.42 12.37
N LYS A 128 -3.18 9.10 13.60
CA LYS A 128 -2.34 8.49 14.63
C LYS A 128 -1.78 7.13 14.20
N ALA A 129 -2.57 6.32 13.50
CA ALA A 129 -2.13 5.00 13.05
C ALA A 129 -0.91 5.09 12.11
N VAL A 130 -0.91 6.06 11.20
CA VAL A 130 0.19 6.28 10.27
C VAL A 130 1.42 6.83 11.00
N LEU A 131 1.24 7.77 11.93
CA LEU A 131 2.35 8.26 12.77
C LEU A 131 3.00 7.12 13.57
N GLU A 132 2.18 6.19 14.07
CA GLU A 132 2.68 4.99 14.75
C GLU A 132 3.51 4.07 13.85
N ILE A 133 3.07 3.85 12.61
CA ILE A 133 3.85 3.11 11.62
C ILE A 133 5.18 3.81 11.36
N LEU A 134 5.16 5.12 11.11
CA LEU A 134 6.35 5.90 10.78
C LEU A 134 7.39 5.86 11.91
N TRP A 135 7.02 6.17 13.16
CA TRP A 135 8.01 6.22 14.24
C TRP A 135 8.58 4.85 14.57
N LYS A 136 7.74 3.80 14.60
CA LYS A 136 8.20 2.43 14.87
C LYS A 136 9.14 1.94 13.78
N SER A 137 8.86 2.28 12.53
CA SER A 137 9.71 1.91 11.39
C SER A 137 11.04 2.65 11.41
N TYR A 138 11.03 3.97 11.63
CA TYR A 138 12.26 4.74 11.71
C TYR A 138 13.14 4.36 12.90
N TYR A 139 12.55 3.99 14.04
CA TYR A 139 13.29 3.42 15.16
C TYR A 139 14.04 2.14 14.78
N LYS A 140 13.36 1.20 14.10
CA LYS A 140 13.98 -0.05 13.62
C LYS A 140 15.09 0.19 12.61
N LEU A 141 14.98 1.24 11.81
CA LEU A 141 16.00 1.65 10.83
C LEU A 141 17.15 2.48 11.43
N GLY A 142 17.14 2.72 12.75
CA GLY A 142 18.16 3.54 13.43
C GLY A 142 18.06 5.04 13.13
N ASN A 143 16.96 5.51 12.54
CA ASN A 143 16.70 6.93 12.32
C ASN A 143 15.98 7.52 13.53
N ASP A 144 16.74 7.75 14.60
CA ASP A 144 16.21 8.23 15.88
C ASP A 144 15.57 9.62 15.79
N VAL A 145 16.04 10.47 14.86
CA VAL A 145 15.52 11.83 14.66
C VAL A 145 14.08 11.79 14.15
N LYS A 146 13.83 11.12 13.01
CA LYS A 146 12.47 10.98 12.47
C LYS A 146 11.58 10.17 13.40
N SER A 147 12.14 9.14 14.05
CA SER A 147 11.40 8.35 15.04
C SER A 147 10.88 9.23 16.20
N ALA A 148 11.74 10.03 16.82
CA ALA A 148 11.35 10.91 17.93
C ALA A 148 10.31 11.94 17.49
N GLU A 149 10.45 12.52 16.29
CA GLU A 149 9.50 13.48 15.72
C GLU A 149 8.10 12.87 15.60
N TYR A 150 7.96 11.76 14.86
CA TYR A 150 6.65 11.15 14.62
C TYR A 150 6.04 10.54 15.89
N LYS A 151 6.87 10.03 16.81
CA LYS A 151 6.40 9.53 18.11
C LYS A 151 5.80 10.63 18.95
N LYS A 152 6.44 11.80 19.02
CA LYS A 152 5.91 12.96 19.73
C LYS A 152 4.57 13.40 19.13
N ARG A 153 4.50 13.54 17.80
CA ARG A 153 3.26 13.88 17.09
C ARG A 153 2.12 12.89 17.42
N ALA A 154 2.40 11.59 17.45
CA ALA A 154 1.40 10.56 17.77
C ALA A 154 0.86 10.67 19.21
N GLN A 155 1.69 11.12 20.16
CA GLN A 155 1.33 11.28 21.57
C GLN A 155 0.50 12.55 21.84
N GLU A 156 0.65 13.57 21.01
CA GLU A 156 -0.06 14.85 21.13
C GLU A 156 -1.50 14.78 20.58
N ILE A 157 -1.85 13.72 19.86
CA ILE A 157 -3.21 13.47 19.38
C ILE A 157 -4.09 12.97 20.55
N LYS A 158 -5.13 13.76 20.85
CA LYS A 158 -6.11 13.49 21.92
C LYS A 158 -7.09 12.38 21.57
#